data_AF-A0A838JKX0-F1
#
_entry.id   AF-A0A838JKX0-F1
#
_cell.length_a   1.000
_cell.length_b   1.000
_cell.length_c   1.000
_cell.angle_alpha   90.00
_cell.angle_beta   90.00
_cell.angle_gamma   90.00
#
_symmetry.space_group_name_H-M   'P 1'
#
loop_
_entity.id
_entity.type
_entity.pdbx_description
1 polymer ?
#
loop_
_entity_poly.entity_id
_entity_poly.type
_entity_poly.pdbx_seq_one_letter_code
_entity_poly.pdbx_strand_id
1 'polypeptide(L)'
;PHPLMEEGLTLPEAILLEHERLADIAEVAHRLDTSDISPNTLRGWIKDLIQLDQSRLTLYFQSFGFKHGIPHDADLVFDSRFIPNPYYDPKLKPFTGKDQAVIDFLDAQPETSILLEDIYGFIAKWLPSFVRDNRSSLAIAIGCTGGQHRSVYLVEKLAERFKAQQQVLIRHRNLWQQPLSESIRL
;
A
#
# COMPACT_ATOMS: atom_id res chain seq x y z
N PRO A 1 7.54 31.65 7.76
CA PRO A 1 7.81 32.71 8.77
C PRO A 1 7.82 32.11 10.17
N HIS A 2 8.79 32.48 11.01
CA HIS A 2 8.89 31.99 12.40
C HIS A 2 7.98 32.82 13.31
N PRO A 3 7.15 32.23 14.21
CA PRO A 3 6.15 32.97 14.99
C PRO A 3 6.71 34.13 15.84
N LEU A 4 7.92 33.98 16.39
CA LEU A 4 8.59 35.00 17.21
C LEU A 4 9.29 36.11 16.39
N MET A 5 9.37 35.99 15.06
CA MET A 5 9.96 37.05 14.22
C MET A 5 9.03 38.25 14.06
N GLU A 6 7.74 38.15 14.40
CA GLU A 6 6.81 39.29 14.36
C GLU A 6 7.19 40.38 15.38
N GLU A 7 8.03 40.06 16.38
CA GLU A 7 8.53 40.97 17.42
C GLU A 7 9.81 41.73 17.02
N GLY A 8 10.14 41.83 15.73
CA GLY A 8 11.30 42.60 15.23
C GLY A 8 12.66 41.93 15.43
N LEU A 9 12.67 40.64 15.81
CA LEU A 9 13.86 39.83 16.01
C LEU A 9 14.38 39.24 14.69
N THR A 10 15.69 39.06 14.60
CA THR A 10 16.30 38.23 13.56
C THR A 10 15.97 36.75 13.78
N LEU A 11 16.07 35.92 12.73
CA LEU A 11 15.81 34.47 12.85
C LEU A 11 16.67 33.78 13.93
N PRO A 12 18.00 34.04 14.05
CA PRO A 12 18.81 33.48 15.13
C PRO A 12 18.35 33.93 16.53
N GLU A 13 18.00 35.21 16.71
CA GLU A 13 17.51 35.74 18.00
C GLU A 13 16.15 35.11 18.36
N ALA A 14 15.28 34.92 17.38
CA ALA A 14 13.99 34.25 17.56
C ALA A 14 14.15 32.77 18.00
N ILE A 15 15.12 32.04 17.44
CA ILE A 15 15.43 30.66 17.83
C ILE A 15 15.98 30.60 19.27
N LEU A 16 16.88 31.52 19.64
CA LEU A 16 17.41 31.60 21.01
C LEU A 16 16.29 31.88 22.02
N LEU A 17 15.38 32.80 21.70
CA LEU A 17 14.23 33.11 22.54
C LEU A 17 13.27 31.91 22.67
N GLU A 18 13.07 31.14 21.60
CA GLU A 18 12.29 29.89 21.66
C GLU A 18 12.94 28.87 22.61
N HIS A 19 14.26 28.68 22.54
CA HIS A 19 14.98 27.79 23.45
C HIS A 19 14.85 28.22 24.92
N GLU A 20 14.92 29.53 25.21
CA GLU A 20 14.73 30.05 26.57
C GLU A 20 13.31 29.76 27.08
N ARG A 21 12.28 30.01 26.25
CA ARG A 21 10.88 29.76 26.62
C ARG A 21 10.55 28.27 26.80
N LEU A 22 11.25 27.38 26.12
CA LEU A 22 11.07 25.93 26.22
C LEU A 22 11.98 25.25 27.25
N ALA A 23 12.80 26.01 27.99
CA ALA A 23 13.82 25.48 28.90
C ALA A 23 13.24 24.48 29.93
N ASP A 24 12.13 24.85 30.59
CA ASP A 24 11.47 24.01 31.60
C ASP A 24 10.95 22.68 31.01
N ILE A 25 10.39 22.72 29.80
CA ILE A 25 9.92 21.51 29.10
C ILE A 25 11.13 20.65 28.69
N ALA A 26 12.21 21.29 28.25
CA ALA A 26 13.42 20.62 27.82
C ALA A 26 14.18 19.90 28.95
N GLU A 27 13.91 20.21 30.22
CA GLU A 27 14.47 19.49 31.37
C GLU A 27 13.84 18.10 31.56
N VAL A 28 12.54 17.98 31.28
CA VAL A 28 11.78 16.72 31.47
C VAL A 28 11.58 15.94 30.17
N ALA A 29 11.89 16.54 29.03
CA ALA A 29 11.73 15.93 27.72
C ALA A 29 12.90 15.01 27.33
N HIS A 30 12.61 14.00 26.52
CA HIS A 30 13.64 13.29 25.77
C HIS A 30 14.18 14.17 24.64
N ARG A 31 15.48 14.44 24.65
CA ARG A 31 16.16 15.23 23.63
C ARG A 31 16.67 14.33 22.52
N LEU A 32 16.25 14.61 21.29
CA LEU A 32 16.73 13.95 20.08
C LEU A 32 17.46 15.00 19.24
N ASP A 33 18.73 14.75 18.94
CA ASP A 33 19.47 15.57 17.99
C ASP A 33 19.06 15.16 16.57
N THR A 34 18.45 16.10 15.84
CA THR A 34 17.96 15.87 14.48
C THR A 34 18.78 16.60 13.41
N SER A 35 19.95 17.13 13.76
CA SER A 35 20.75 18.00 12.89
C SER A 35 21.17 17.32 11.57
N ASP A 36 21.54 16.03 11.65
CA ASP A 36 22.11 15.28 10.52
C ASP A 36 21.28 14.02 10.14
N ILE A 37 20.02 13.95 10.56
CA ILE A 37 19.18 12.79 10.30
C ILE A 37 18.15 13.05 9.21
N SER A 38 17.92 12.04 8.37
CA SER A 38 16.85 12.13 7.37
C SER A 38 15.46 12.08 8.03
N PRO A 39 14.42 12.66 7.41
CA PRO A 39 13.05 12.55 7.91
C PRO A 39 12.56 11.11 8.10
N ASN A 40 13.06 10.15 7.30
CA ASN A 40 12.71 8.74 7.45
C ASN A 40 13.37 8.11 8.69
N THR A 41 14.64 8.47 8.95
CA THR A 41 15.39 8.03 10.14
C THR A 41 14.72 8.53 11.41
N LEU A 42 14.36 9.82 11.46
CA LEU A 42 13.64 10.41 12.61
C LEU A 42 12.31 9.71 12.87
N ARG A 43 11.50 9.48 11.82
CA ARG A 43 10.25 8.72 11.97
C ARG A 43 10.47 7.30 12.49
N GLY A 44 11.61 6.67 12.17
CA GLY A 44 11.96 5.34 12.68
C GLY A 44 12.23 5.38 14.18
N TRP A 45 13.10 6.30 14.60
CA TRP A 45 13.44 6.50 16.01
C TRP A 45 12.25 6.83 16.89
N ILE A 46 11.33 7.68 16.41
CA ILE A 46 10.11 8.01 17.15
C ILE A 46 9.24 6.76 17.34
N LYS A 47 9.08 5.91 16.32
CA LYS A 47 8.33 4.66 16.44
C LYS A 47 8.95 3.70 17.45
N ASP A 48 10.28 3.58 17.43
CA ASP A 48 11.02 2.75 18.38
C ASP A 48 10.87 3.29 19.82
N LEU A 49 11.00 4.60 20.01
CA LEU A 49 10.91 5.26 21.32
C LEU A 49 9.55 5.05 21.99
N ILE A 50 8.46 5.14 21.23
CA ILE A 50 7.10 5.02 21.77
C ILE A 50 6.60 3.56 21.84
N GLN A 51 7.46 2.59 21.49
CA GLN A 51 7.13 1.16 21.43
C GLN A 51 5.77 0.89 20.75
N LEU A 52 5.41 1.72 19.76
CA LEU A 52 4.23 1.44 18.96
C LEU A 52 4.54 0.14 18.24
N ASP A 53 3.84 -0.92 18.68
CA ASP A 53 3.86 -2.24 18.09
C ASP A 53 3.97 -2.07 16.59
N GLN A 54 5.10 -2.48 15.99
CA GLN A 54 5.52 -2.05 14.65
C GLN A 54 4.30 -2.11 13.75
N SER A 55 3.71 -0.94 13.45
CA SER A 55 2.42 -0.89 12.78
C SER A 55 2.58 -1.69 11.50
N ARG A 56 1.94 -2.86 11.43
CA ARG A 56 2.19 -3.82 10.35
C ARG A 56 1.97 -3.08 9.04
N LEU A 57 2.99 -3.06 8.19
CA LEU A 57 2.92 -2.41 6.88
C LEU A 57 1.65 -2.89 6.18
N THR A 58 0.76 -1.97 5.83
CA THR A 58 -0.49 -2.36 5.16
C THR A 58 -0.17 -2.73 3.72
N LEU A 59 -0.44 -3.97 3.33
CA LEU A 59 -0.35 -4.40 1.95
C LEU A 59 -1.65 -4.05 1.23
N TYR A 60 -1.56 -3.16 0.25
CA TYR A 60 -2.70 -2.75 -0.54
C TYR A 60 -2.62 -3.40 -1.91
N PHE A 61 -3.36 -4.50 -2.09
CA PHE A 61 -3.46 -5.19 -3.37
C PHE A 61 -4.57 -4.59 -4.23
N GLN A 62 -4.25 -4.25 -5.48
CA GLN A 62 -5.22 -3.77 -6.43
C GLN A 62 -5.15 -4.45 -7.79
N SER A 63 -6.31 -4.81 -8.34
CA SER A 63 -6.40 -5.30 -9.72
C SER A 63 -6.79 -4.18 -10.66
N PHE A 64 -6.19 -4.16 -11.84
CA PHE A 64 -6.52 -3.21 -12.89
C PHE A 64 -6.46 -3.84 -14.29
N GLY A 65 -7.02 -3.11 -15.26
CA GLY A 65 -6.90 -3.38 -16.68
C GLY A 65 -5.95 -2.40 -17.35
N PHE A 66 -4.92 -2.87 -18.06
CA PHE A 66 -3.98 -2.03 -18.80
C PHE A 66 -4.65 -1.07 -19.79
N LYS A 67 -5.81 -1.47 -20.36
CA LYS A 67 -6.61 -0.59 -21.23
C LYS A 67 -7.15 0.67 -20.52
N HIS A 68 -7.08 0.72 -19.20
CA HIS A 68 -7.53 1.82 -18.35
C HIS A 68 -6.38 2.56 -17.64
N GLY A 69 -5.12 2.25 -18.01
CA GLY A 69 -3.93 2.82 -17.42
C GLY A 69 -3.52 2.18 -16.10
N ILE A 70 -2.23 2.30 -15.79
CA ILE A 70 -1.63 1.83 -14.54
C ILE A 70 -2.12 2.75 -13.39
N PRO A 71 -2.44 2.22 -12.20
CA PRO A 71 -2.75 3.05 -11.03
C PRO A 71 -1.56 3.95 -10.66
N HIS A 72 -1.81 5.24 -10.44
CA HIS A 72 -0.76 6.22 -10.10
C HIS A 72 -0.17 6.01 -8.71
N ASP A 73 -0.90 5.32 -7.83
CA ASP A 73 -0.53 5.03 -6.45
C ASP A 73 0.19 3.68 -6.29
N ALA A 74 0.53 2.98 -7.39
CA ALA A 74 1.19 1.68 -7.32
C ALA A 74 2.71 1.81 -7.09
N ASP A 75 3.23 1.14 -6.06
CA ASP A 75 4.67 0.98 -5.83
C ASP A 75 5.24 -0.18 -6.67
N LEU A 76 4.49 -1.28 -6.78
CA LEU A 76 4.85 -2.47 -7.56
C LEU A 76 3.75 -2.77 -8.57
N VAL A 77 4.12 -3.10 -9.81
CA VAL A 77 3.19 -3.47 -10.88
C VAL A 77 3.61 -4.79 -11.50
N PHE A 78 2.71 -5.78 -11.47
CA PHE A 78 2.91 -7.08 -12.10
C PHE A 78 1.95 -7.25 -13.28
N ASP A 79 2.49 -7.62 -14.45
CA ASP A 79 1.71 -7.91 -15.64
C ASP A 79 1.33 -9.39 -15.69
N SER A 80 0.04 -9.70 -15.78
CA SER A 80 -0.49 -11.06 -15.90
C SER A 80 -1.16 -11.31 -17.26
N ARG A 81 -0.85 -10.52 -18.31
CA ARG A 81 -1.48 -10.68 -19.63
C ARG A 81 -1.07 -11.95 -20.37
N PHE A 82 0.03 -12.59 -19.96
CA PHE A 82 0.59 -13.76 -20.62
C PHE A 82 0.00 -15.09 -20.13
N ILE A 83 -0.61 -15.15 -18.95
CA ILE A 83 -1.25 -16.39 -18.45
C ILE A 83 -2.58 -16.66 -19.21
N PRO A 84 -3.04 -17.93 -19.27
CA PRO A 84 -4.22 -18.32 -20.04
C PRO A 84 -5.45 -17.45 -19.73
N ASN A 85 -6.18 -17.08 -20.77
CA ASN A 85 -7.18 -16.04 -20.71
C ASN A 85 -8.62 -16.61 -20.69
N PRO A 86 -9.35 -16.51 -19.56
CA PRO A 86 -10.72 -17.02 -19.45
C PRO A 86 -11.71 -16.34 -20.42
N TYR A 87 -11.37 -15.14 -20.91
CA TYR A 87 -12.20 -14.37 -21.82
C TYR A 87 -12.55 -15.11 -23.13
N TYR A 88 -11.72 -16.06 -23.56
CA TYR A 88 -11.96 -16.83 -24.78
C TYR A 88 -13.03 -17.91 -24.62
N ASP A 89 -13.38 -18.29 -23.38
CA ASP A 89 -14.55 -19.12 -23.12
C ASP A 89 -15.79 -18.22 -22.95
N PRO A 90 -16.79 -18.29 -23.85
CA PRO A 90 -18.01 -17.49 -23.74
C PRO A 90 -18.77 -17.70 -22.41
N LYS A 91 -18.64 -18.87 -21.79
CA LYS A 91 -19.27 -19.17 -20.49
C LYS A 91 -18.59 -18.45 -19.35
N LEU A 92 -17.28 -18.19 -19.44
CA LEU A 92 -16.50 -17.52 -18.40
C LEU A 92 -16.47 -16.00 -18.57
N LYS A 93 -16.64 -15.51 -19.80
CA LYS A 93 -16.63 -14.08 -20.15
C LYS A 93 -17.48 -13.15 -19.26
N PRO A 94 -18.70 -13.51 -18.80
CA PRO A 94 -19.51 -12.63 -17.95
C PRO A 94 -19.06 -12.62 -16.49
N PHE A 95 -18.26 -13.59 -16.05
CA PHE A 95 -17.82 -13.73 -14.67
C PHE A 95 -16.57 -12.89 -14.38
N THR A 96 -16.14 -12.86 -13.13
CA THR A 96 -14.96 -12.14 -12.65
C THR A 96 -13.98 -13.12 -12.04
N GLY A 97 -12.76 -12.66 -11.75
CA GLY A 97 -11.77 -13.48 -11.03
C GLY A 97 -12.17 -13.88 -9.61
N LYS A 98 -13.33 -13.43 -9.11
CA LYS A 98 -13.90 -13.82 -7.81
C LYS A 98 -14.87 -15.00 -7.91
N ASP A 99 -15.35 -15.28 -9.12
CA ASP A 99 -16.38 -16.30 -9.34
C ASP A 99 -15.76 -17.68 -9.48
N GLN A 100 -16.38 -18.70 -8.88
CA GLN A 100 -15.83 -20.05 -8.79
C GLN A 100 -15.45 -20.62 -10.16
N ALA A 101 -16.26 -20.40 -11.20
CA ALA A 101 -15.98 -20.90 -12.55
C ALA A 101 -14.68 -20.34 -13.14
N VAL A 102 -14.33 -19.08 -12.84
CA VAL A 102 -13.08 -18.45 -13.28
C VAL A 102 -11.92 -18.87 -12.40
N ILE A 103 -12.16 -19.04 -11.09
CA ILE A 103 -11.19 -19.58 -10.14
C ILE A 103 -10.77 -20.99 -10.57
N ASP A 104 -11.73 -21.88 -10.84
CA ASP A 104 -11.46 -23.27 -11.27
C ASP A 104 -10.67 -23.30 -12.58
N PHE A 105 -11.05 -22.47 -13.56
CA PHE A 105 -10.31 -22.37 -14.81
C PHE A 105 -8.85 -21.97 -14.59
N LEU A 106 -8.60 -20.97 -13.75
CA LEU A 106 -7.27 -20.42 -13.50
C LEU A 106 -6.42 -21.31 -12.58
N ASP A 107 -7.03 -21.96 -11.58
CA ASP A 107 -6.39 -22.94 -10.70
C ASP A 107 -5.93 -24.18 -11.48
N ALA A 108 -6.61 -24.52 -12.59
CA ALA A 108 -6.21 -25.61 -13.48
C ALA A 108 -5.00 -25.29 -14.40
N GLN A 109 -4.54 -24.03 -14.44
CA GLN A 109 -3.42 -23.63 -15.31
C GLN A 109 -2.09 -23.63 -14.52
N PRO A 110 -1.08 -24.44 -14.90
CA PRO A 110 0.21 -24.48 -14.22
C PRO A 110 0.91 -23.12 -14.16
N GLU A 111 0.86 -22.35 -15.26
CA GLU A 111 1.51 -21.03 -15.37
C GLU A 111 0.91 -20.00 -14.43
N THR A 112 -0.39 -20.10 -14.13
CA THR A 112 -1.05 -19.23 -13.15
C THR A 112 -0.52 -19.49 -11.75
N SER A 113 -0.37 -20.77 -11.37
CA SER A 113 0.19 -21.16 -10.07
C SER A 113 1.64 -20.71 -9.93
N ILE A 114 2.47 -20.93 -10.96
CA ILE A 114 3.87 -20.48 -10.99
C ILE A 114 3.97 -18.97 -10.79
N LEU A 115 3.19 -18.18 -11.55
CA LEU A 115 3.18 -16.73 -11.42
C LEU A 115 2.73 -16.27 -10.02
N LEU A 116 1.71 -16.93 -9.47
CA LEU A 116 1.21 -16.62 -8.12
C LEU A 116 2.32 -16.85 -7.07
N GLU A 117 3.04 -17.97 -7.15
CA GLU A 117 4.16 -18.27 -6.26
C GLU A 117 5.32 -17.27 -6.43
N ASP A 118 5.66 -16.92 -7.68
CA ASP A 118 6.75 -15.98 -7.96
C ASP A 118 6.46 -14.59 -7.38
N ILE A 119 5.23 -14.08 -7.56
CA ILE A 119 4.83 -12.78 -7.01
C ILE A 119 4.79 -12.85 -5.47
N TYR A 120 4.19 -13.90 -4.90
CA TYR A 120 4.16 -14.09 -3.45
C TYR A 120 5.58 -14.15 -2.87
N GLY A 121 6.45 -14.97 -3.46
CA GLY A 121 7.83 -15.14 -3.03
C GLY A 121 8.64 -13.85 -3.13
N PHE A 122 8.47 -13.09 -4.20
CA PHE A 122 9.10 -11.78 -4.35
C PHE A 122 8.67 -10.82 -3.24
N ILE A 123 7.36 -10.65 -3.03
CA ILE A 123 6.83 -9.74 -2.01
C ILE A 123 7.27 -10.18 -0.63
N ALA A 124 7.10 -11.46 -0.27
CA ALA A 124 7.48 -12.00 1.03
C ALA A 124 8.97 -11.82 1.32
N LYS A 125 9.83 -12.05 0.33
CA LYS A 125 11.29 -11.88 0.45
C LYS A 125 11.68 -10.43 0.76
N TRP A 126 11.03 -9.47 0.13
CA TRP A 126 11.37 -8.04 0.25
C TRP A 126 10.55 -7.29 1.30
N LEU A 127 9.47 -7.89 1.80
CA LEU A 127 8.59 -7.31 2.81
C LEU A 127 9.34 -6.76 4.04
N PRO A 128 10.33 -7.48 4.62
CA PRO A 128 11.10 -6.94 5.74
C PRO A 128 11.85 -5.63 5.39
N SER A 129 12.31 -5.48 4.15
CA SER A 129 12.97 -4.27 3.68
C SER A 129 11.99 -3.11 3.54
N PHE A 130 10.78 -3.36 3.01
CA PHE A 130 9.72 -2.34 2.95
C PHE A 130 9.26 -1.87 4.33
N VAL A 131 9.18 -2.78 5.31
CA VAL A 131 8.88 -2.44 6.70
C VAL A 131 9.95 -1.52 7.30
N ARG A 132 11.25 -1.82 7.06
CA ARG A 132 12.36 -0.99 7.52
C ARG A 132 12.44 0.39 6.85
N ASP A 133 11.96 0.53 5.62
CA ASP A 133 11.86 1.83 4.92
C ASP A 133 10.79 2.77 5.53
N ASN A 134 10.15 2.33 6.63
CA ASN A 134 9.22 3.11 7.45
C ASN A 134 8.00 3.66 6.68
N ARG A 135 7.60 2.94 5.64
CA ARG A 135 6.34 3.18 4.92
C ARG A 135 5.15 2.70 5.75
N SER A 136 4.03 3.40 5.62
CA SER A 136 2.75 2.97 6.22
C SER A 136 2.06 1.89 5.39
N SER A 137 2.30 1.87 4.08
CA SER A 137 1.67 0.95 3.14
C SER A 137 2.59 0.62 1.97
N LEU A 138 2.34 -0.53 1.34
CA LEU A 138 2.93 -0.94 0.07
C LEU A 138 1.80 -1.25 -0.91
N ALA A 139 1.71 -0.46 -1.98
CA ALA A 139 0.67 -0.61 -2.99
C ALA A 139 1.14 -1.54 -4.12
N ILE A 140 0.50 -2.70 -4.24
CA ILE A 140 0.83 -3.74 -5.20
C ILE A 140 -0.30 -3.84 -6.21
N ALA A 141 -0.02 -3.53 -7.47
CA ALA A 141 -0.97 -3.59 -8.56
C ALA A 141 -0.72 -4.81 -9.47
N ILE A 142 -1.79 -5.53 -9.80
CA ILE A 142 -1.76 -6.61 -10.80
C ILE A 142 -2.63 -6.22 -11.99
N GLY A 143 -2.03 -6.27 -13.18
CA GLY A 143 -2.64 -5.84 -14.42
C GLY A 143 -2.94 -7.00 -15.34
N CYS A 144 -4.16 -7.06 -15.87
CA CYS A 144 -4.45 -7.82 -17.09
C CYS A 144 -5.00 -6.87 -18.16
N THR A 145 -5.48 -7.35 -19.32
CA THR A 145 -5.97 -6.43 -20.35
C THR A 145 -7.21 -5.65 -19.89
N GLY A 146 -8.22 -6.34 -19.37
CA GLY A 146 -9.53 -5.77 -19.03
C GLY A 146 -9.79 -5.47 -17.56
N GLY A 147 -8.99 -6.02 -16.64
CA GLY A 147 -9.15 -5.81 -15.20
C GLY A 147 -10.25 -6.63 -14.52
N GLN A 148 -10.78 -7.67 -15.19
CA GLN A 148 -11.97 -8.42 -14.76
C GLN A 148 -11.67 -9.84 -14.23
N HIS A 149 -10.75 -10.57 -14.88
CA HIS A 149 -10.53 -12.00 -14.62
C HIS A 149 -9.18 -12.26 -13.92
N ARG A 150 -8.10 -12.41 -14.70
CA ARG A 150 -6.76 -12.81 -14.26
C ARG A 150 -6.21 -11.96 -13.12
N SER A 151 -6.24 -10.64 -13.27
CA SER A 151 -5.70 -9.75 -12.24
C SER A 151 -6.55 -9.73 -10.97
N VAL A 152 -7.87 -9.88 -11.07
CA VAL A 152 -8.78 -9.98 -9.93
C VAL A 152 -8.47 -11.25 -9.14
N TYR A 153 -8.39 -12.40 -9.83
CA TYR A 153 -8.06 -13.69 -9.23
C TYR A 153 -6.70 -13.65 -8.50
N LEU A 154 -5.65 -13.13 -9.15
CA LEU A 154 -4.31 -13.09 -8.53
C LEU A 154 -4.29 -12.21 -7.28
N VAL A 155 -5.00 -11.08 -7.31
CA VAL A 155 -5.11 -10.18 -6.15
C VAL A 155 -5.79 -10.85 -4.97
N GLU A 156 -6.91 -11.55 -5.20
CA GLU A 156 -7.64 -12.27 -4.14
C GLU A 156 -6.76 -13.37 -3.53
N LYS A 157 -6.10 -14.20 -4.38
CA LYS A 157 -5.24 -15.28 -3.90
C LYS A 157 -4.01 -14.78 -3.14
N LEU A 158 -3.38 -13.68 -3.57
CA LEU A 158 -2.25 -13.08 -2.86
C LEU A 158 -2.68 -12.46 -1.54
N ALA A 159 -3.79 -11.72 -1.54
CA ALA A 159 -4.31 -11.09 -0.34
C ALA A 159 -4.63 -12.12 0.75
N GLU A 160 -5.26 -13.24 0.39
CA GLU A 160 -5.56 -14.34 1.32
C GLU A 160 -4.27 -14.91 1.95
N ARG A 161 -3.19 -15.08 1.17
CA ARG A 161 -1.91 -15.60 1.67
C ARG A 161 -1.23 -14.66 2.66
N PHE A 162 -1.36 -13.36 2.49
CA PHE A 162 -0.72 -12.37 3.38
C PHE A 162 -1.57 -11.98 4.58
N LYS A 163 -2.88 -12.24 4.61
CA LYS A 163 -3.79 -11.76 5.68
C LYS A 163 -3.41 -12.22 7.08
N ALA A 164 -2.76 -13.39 7.21
CA ALA A 164 -2.33 -13.92 8.50
C ALA A 164 -1.11 -13.18 9.06
N GLN A 165 -0.30 -12.57 8.19
CA GLN A 165 0.98 -11.95 8.54
C GLN A 165 0.88 -10.42 8.59
N GLN A 166 0.10 -9.82 7.68
CA GLN A 166 0.00 -8.37 7.51
C GLN A 166 -1.45 -7.91 7.48
N GLN A 167 -1.66 -6.61 7.74
CA GLN A 167 -2.92 -5.97 7.39
C GLN A 167 -3.00 -5.90 5.86
N VAL A 168 -4.11 -6.35 5.30
CA VAL A 168 -4.32 -6.40 3.84
C VAL A 168 -5.57 -5.62 3.45
N LEU A 169 -5.45 -4.80 2.42
CA LEU A 169 -6.55 -4.11 1.76
C LEU A 169 -6.63 -4.53 0.29
N ILE A 170 -7.84 -4.73 -0.22
CA ILE A 170 -8.08 -5.18 -1.60
C ILE A 170 -8.91 -4.13 -2.34
N ARG A 171 -8.57 -3.84 -3.61
CA ARG A 171 -9.40 -3.05 -4.51
C ARG A 171 -9.37 -3.57 -5.95
N HIS A 172 -10.53 -3.77 -6.55
CA HIS A 172 -10.63 -4.12 -7.97
C HIS A 172 -11.08 -2.92 -8.81
N ARG A 173 -10.14 -2.14 -9.35
CA ARG A 173 -10.41 -0.84 -9.99
C ARG A 173 -11.50 -0.89 -11.06
N ASN A 174 -11.60 -2.01 -11.78
CA ASN A 174 -12.53 -2.18 -12.90
C ASN A 174 -13.83 -2.92 -12.55
N LEU A 175 -14.01 -3.37 -11.31
CA LEU A 175 -15.26 -3.98 -10.84
C LEU A 175 -16.17 -2.98 -10.12
N TRP A 176 -15.67 -1.78 -9.80
CA TRP A 176 -16.49 -0.67 -9.27
C TRP A 176 -17.31 -0.03 -10.39
N GLN A 177 -18.37 -0.72 -10.79
CA GLN A 177 -19.52 -0.19 -11.53
C GLN A 177 -20.81 -0.74 -10.90
N GLN A 178 -21.04 -0.44 -9.62
CA GLN A 178 -22.41 -0.38 -9.12
C GLN A 178 -22.77 1.09 -8.99
N PRO A 179 -23.85 1.58 -9.62
CA PRO A 179 -24.38 2.89 -9.29
C PRO A 179 -24.75 2.87 -7.80
N LEU A 180 -24.44 3.96 -7.09
CA LEU A 180 -25.01 4.25 -5.78
C LEU A 180 -26.54 4.32 -5.95
N SER A 181 -27.24 3.19 -5.83
CA SER A 181 -28.70 3.19 -5.80
C SER A 181 -29.16 3.71 -4.45
N GLU A 182 -29.68 4.94 -4.47
CA GLU A 182 -30.80 5.43 -3.67
C GLU A 182 -31.04 4.70 -2.34
N SER A 183 -30.22 5.00 -1.33
CA SER A 183 -30.53 4.57 0.05
C SER A 183 -30.04 5.54 1.13
N ILE A 184 -29.81 6.81 0.75
CA ILE A 184 -29.72 7.92 1.72
C ILE A 184 -30.83 8.93 1.39
N ARG A 185 -32.06 8.52 1.73
CA ARG A 185 -33.14 9.43 2.12
C ARG A 185 -33.78 8.86 3.37
N LEU A 186 -33.19 9.18 4.52
CA LEU A 186 -33.89 9.43 5.78
C LEU A 186 -33.12 10.54 6.50
#